data_AF-A0A9E2DCB3-F1
#
_entry.id   AF-A0A9E2DCB3-F1
#
_cell.length_a   1.000
_cell.length_b   1.000
_cell.length_c   1.000
_cell.angle_alpha   90.00
_cell.angle_beta   90.00
_cell.angle_gamma   90.00
#
_symmetry.space_group_name_H-M   'P 1'
#
loop_
_entity.id
_entity.type
_entity.pdbx_description
1 polymer ?
#
loop_
_entity_poly.entity_id
_entity_poly.type
_entity_poly.pdbx_seq_one_letter_code
_entity_poly.pdbx_strand_id
1 'polypeptide(L)'
;MLKILELFSTLRMRWYYPVSLPADISLALGIDLPQKKIAFEDLMRFLISPKIRPKRLKRFMPREKAEAVFNGAVRKDVFAYNSVYSYYFRNGWLEFILQFDNKSRLRRIYVQHKDIYQDDGVEINLNTLSA
;
A
#
# COMPACT_ATOMS: atom_id res chain seq x y z
N MET A 1 -6.94 6.28 30.61
CA MET A 1 -8.29 6.19 30.00
C MET A 1 -8.24 6.14 28.47
N LEU A 2 -7.47 7.00 27.77
CA LEU A 2 -7.31 6.99 26.30
C LEU A 2 -6.75 5.68 25.70
N LYS A 3 -5.78 5.02 26.35
CA LYS A 3 -5.15 3.78 25.84
C LYS A 3 -6.10 2.58 25.76
N ILE A 4 -7.05 2.46 26.69
CA ILE A 4 -8.00 1.34 26.74
C ILE A 4 -9.00 1.45 25.58
N LEU A 5 -9.50 2.66 25.32
CA LEU A 5 -10.38 2.93 24.18
C LEU A 5 -9.69 2.71 22.83
N GLU A 6 -8.40 3.04 22.72
CA GLU A 6 -7.62 2.71 21.52
C GLU A 6 -7.48 1.18 21.33
N LEU A 7 -7.20 0.43 22.40
CA LEU A 7 -7.10 -1.05 22.38
C LEU A 7 -8.41 -1.73 21.98
N PHE A 8 -9.54 -1.35 22.57
CA PHE A 8 -10.84 -1.91 22.18
C PHE A 8 -11.17 -1.61 20.73
N SER A 9 -10.71 -0.46 20.23
CA SER A 9 -10.98 -0.07 18.87
C SER A 9 -10.13 -0.75 17.81
N THR A 10 -8.87 -1.09 18.12
CA THR A 10 -8.03 -1.92 17.25
C THR A 10 -8.53 -3.36 17.25
N LEU A 11 -8.98 -3.88 18.39
CA LEU A 11 -9.62 -5.20 18.48
C LEU A 11 -10.90 -5.27 17.63
N ARG A 12 -11.73 -4.22 17.64
CA ARG A 12 -12.93 -4.15 16.78
C ARG A 12 -12.59 -4.07 15.29
N MET A 13 -11.50 -3.38 14.92
CA MET A 13 -11.03 -3.37 13.52
C MET A 13 -10.50 -4.74 13.08
N ARG A 14 -9.82 -5.48 13.95
CA ARG A 14 -9.38 -6.86 13.68
C ARG A 14 -10.56 -7.81 13.41
N TRP A 15 -11.72 -7.58 14.02
CA TRP A 15 -12.93 -8.34 13.69
C TRP A 15 -13.40 -8.05 12.26
N TYR A 16 -13.38 -6.78 11.84
CA TYR A 16 -13.84 -6.38 10.51
C TYR A 16 -12.84 -6.73 9.40
N TYR A 17 -11.55 -6.72 9.75
CA TYR A 17 -10.42 -6.94 8.87
C TYR A 17 -9.47 -7.99 9.49
N PRO A 18 -9.80 -9.29 9.33
CA PRO A 18 -9.09 -10.35 10.04
C PRO A 18 -7.64 -10.51 9.58
N VAL A 19 -7.35 -10.19 8.30
CA VAL A 19 -6.04 -10.42 7.70
C VAL A 19 -5.22 -9.12 7.60
N SER A 20 -5.62 -8.18 6.74
CA SER A 20 -4.91 -6.92 6.54
C SER A 20 -5.72 -5.72 7.03
N LEU A 21 -5.05 -4.77 7.68
CA LEU A 21 -5.65 -3.51 8.15
C LEU A 21 -5.30 -2.35 7.21
N PRO A 22 -6.15 -1.32 7.10
CA PRO A 22 -5.78 -0.07 6.42
C PRO A 22 -4.50 0.57 6.99
N ALA A 23 -4.25 0.38 8.28
CA ALA A 23 -3.03 0.84 8.94
C ALA A 23 -1.75 0.15 8.41
N ASP A 24 -1.85 -1.10 7.96
CA ASP A 24 -0.70 -1.81 7.37
C ASP A 24 -0.28 -1.15 6.05
N ILE A 25 -1.26 -0.72 5.25
CA ILE A 25 -1.04 0.04 4.01
C ILE A 25 -0.45 1.42 4.29
N SER A 26 -1.00 2.12 5.28
CA SER A 26 -0.49 3.42 5.73
C SER A 26 0.97 3.33 6.16
N LEU A 27 1.30 2.31 6.97
CA LEU A 27 2.65 2.05 7.44
C LEU A 27 3.58 1.71 6.28
N ALA A 28 3.16 0.84 5.36
CA ALA A 28 3.94 0.49 4.18
C ALA A 28 4.24 1.74 3.34
N LEU A 29 3.23 2.47 2.88
CA LEU A 29 3.47 3.62 1.99
C LEU A 29 4.05 4.86 2.73
N GLY A 30 3.95 4.90 4.06
CA GLY A 30 4.27 6.08 4.86
C GLY A 30 3.32 7.24 4.55
N ILE A 31 2.03 6.94 4.41
CA ILE A 31 0.97 7.93 4.14
C ILE A 31 0.17 8.19 5.41
N ASP A 32 -0.15 9.46 5.66
CA ASP A 32 -1.02 9.83 6.76
C ASP A 32 -2.47 9.65 6.30
N LEU A 33 -3.16 8.64 6.83
CA LEU A 33 -4.57 8.47 6.56
C LEU A 33 -5.36 9.61 7.22
N PRO A 34 -6.42 10.11 6.58
CA PRO A 34 -7.23 11.20 7.14
C PRO A 34 -7.85 10.84 8.50
N GLN A 35 -8.07 9.54 8.74
CA GLN A 35 -8.61 9.02 10.00
C GLN A 35 -7.90 7.73 10.39
N LYS A 36 -7.64 7.53 11.69
CA LYS A 36 -7.05 6.30 12.25
C LYS A 36 -7.88 5.04 11.95
N LYS A 37 -9.19 5.20 11.72
CA LYS A 37 -10.14 4.15 11.36
C LYS A 37 -10.83 4.57 10.08
N ILE A 38 -10.37 4.05 8.97
CA ILE A 38 -10.94 4.32 7.66
C ILE A 38 -11.61 3.04 7.14
N ALA A 39 -12.77 3.17 6.51
CA ALA A 39 -13.40 2.06 5.79
C ALA A 39 -12.54 1.71 4.57
N PHE A 40 -12.68 0.48 4.06
CA PHE A 40 -11.90 0.02 2.92
C PHE A 40 -12.19 0.86 1.67
N GLU A 41 -13.44 1.24 1.46
CA GLU A 41 -13.89 2.04 0.33
C GLU A 41 -13.26 3.44 0.34
N ASP A 42 -13.14 4.04 1.53
CA ASP A 42 -12.49 5.35 1.69
C ASP A 42 -10.96 5.24 1.58
N LEU A 43 -10.37 4.12 2.04
CA LEU A 43 -8.96 3.81 1.77
C LEU A 43 -8.72 3.72 0.26
N MET A 44 -9.57 3.01 -0.49
CA MET A 44 -9.45 2.88 -1.93
C MET A 44 -9.57 4.23 -2.64
N ARG A 45 -10.59 5.03 -2.30
CA ARG A 45 -10.75 6.41 -2.81
C ARG A 45 -9.54 7.27 -2.52
N PHE A 46 -8.94 7.11 -1.34
CA PHE A 46 -7.69 7.77 -1.00
C PHE A 46 -6.58 7.28 -1.92
N LEU A 47 -6.29 5.97 -1.96
CA LEU A 47 -5.21 5.33 -2.73
C LEU A 47 -5.18 5.70 -4.21
N ILE A 48 -6.36 5.77 -4.85
CA ILE A 48 -6.49 6.14 -6.27
C ILE A 48 -6.41 7.65 -6.52
N SER A 49 -6.38 8.47 -5.45
CA SER A 49 -6.29 9.91 -5.58
C SER A 49 -4.92 10.31 -6.13
N PRO A 50 -4.86 11.17 -7.17
CA PRO A 50 -3.58 11.62 -7.74
C PRO A 50 -2.75 12.46 -6.77
N LYS A 51 -3.31 12.84 -5.60
CA LYS A 51 -2.64 13.63 -4.56
C LYS A 51 -1.75 12.81 -3.64
N ILE A 52 -1.88 11.48 -3.63
CA ILE A 52 -1.04 10.65 -2.76
C ILE A 52 0.40 10.70 -3.20
N ARG A 53 1.29 10.83 -2.22
CA ARG A 53 2.73 10.74 -2.35
C ARG A 53 3.28 9.88 -1.22
N PRO A 54 3.64 8.60 -1.47
CA PRO A 54 4.26 7.76 -0.46
C PRO A 54 5.55 8.40 0.05
N LYS A 55 5.75 8.42 1.38
CA LYS A 55 6.99 8.93 1.98
C LYS A 55 8.09 7.87 1.98
N ARG A 56 7.71 6.59 2.07
CA ARG A 56 8.64 5.45 2.17
C ARG A 56 9.09 4.89 0.83
N LEU A 57 8.45 5.28 -0.27
CA LEU A 57 8.83 4.89 -1.63
C LEU A 57 9.22 6.12 -2.43
N LYS A 58 10.33 6.01 -3.17
CA LYS A 58 10.85 7.07 -4.02
C LYS A 58 11.21 6.50 -5.37
N ARG A 59 11.02 7.31 -6.42
CA ARG A 59 11.50 6.94 -7.75
C ARG A 59 13.02 6.78 -7.70
N PHE A 60 13.53 5.77 -8.39
CA PHE A 60 14.90 5.29 -8.41
C PHE A 60 15.42 4.64 -7.13
N MET A 61 14.55 4.37 -6.15
CA MET A 61 14.92 3.60 -4.97
C MET A 61 15.42 2.19 -5.37
N PRO A 62 16.52 1.68 -4.79
CA PRO A 62 16.96 0.31 -5.01
C PRO A 62 15.87 -0.71 -4.70
N ARG A 63 15.78 -1.77 -5.50
CA ARG A 63 14.76 -2.83 -5.38
C ARG A 63 14.60 -3.33 -3.95
N GLU A 64 15.69 -3.77 -3.33
CA GLU A 64 15.70 -4.30 -1.96
C GLU A 64 15.04 -3.36 -0.95
N LYS A 65 15.32 -2.05 -1.05
CA LYS A 65 14.73 -1.03 -0.18
C LYS A 65 13.24 -0.85 -0.46
N ALA A 66 12.85 -0.82 -1.73
CA ALA A 66 11.46 -0.67 -2.14
C ALA A 66 10.61 -1.88 -1.75
N GLU A 67 11.17 -3.08 -1.86
CA GLU A 67 10.52 -4.33 -1.49
C GLU A 67 10.38 -4.48 0.03
N ALA A 68 11.41 -4.10 0.79
CA ALA A 68 11.37 -4.13 2.26
C ALA A 68 10.25 -3.27 2.86
N VAL A 69 9.78 -2.26 2.13
CA VAL A 69 8.64 -1.43 2.54
C VAL A 69 7.35 -2.26 2.72
N PHE A 70 7.18 -3.32 1.92
CA PHE A 70 6.01 -4.18 1.91
C PHE A 70 6.22 -5.49 2.69
N ASN A 71 7.12 -5.49 3.68
CA ASN A 71 7.39 -6.70 4.46
C ASN A 71 6.15 -7.25 5.19
N GLY A 72 5.15 -6.39 5.47
CA GLY A 72 3.88 -6.79 6.09
C GLY A 72 2.82 -7.33 5.12
N ALA A 73 3.10 -7.42 3.82
CA ALA A 73 2.16 -7.97 2.85
C ALA A 73 1.95 -9.48 3.09
N VAL A 74 0.71 -9.93 2.85
CA VAL A 74 0.29 -11.33 3.04
C VAL A 74 0.94 -12.22 1.99
N ARG A 75 1.03 -11.71 0.76
CA ARG A 75 1.64 -12.40 -0.38
C ARG A 75 2.67 -11.50 -1.05
N LYS A 76 3.77 -12.10 -1.48
CA LYS A 76 4.91 -11.44 -2.11
C LYS A 76 5.36 -12.28 -3.30
N ASP A 77 5.19 -11.77 -4.51
CA ASP A 77 5.66 -12.42 -5.73
C ASP A 77 6.72 -11.53 -6.39
N VAL A 78 7.89 -12.09 -6.69
CA VAL A 78 9.05 -11.35 -7.20
C VAL A 78 9.39 -11.88 -8.59
N PHE A 79 9.35 -10.99 -9.58
CA PHE A 79 9.62 -11.29 -10.99
C PHE A 79 10.85 -10.50 -11.47
N ALA A 80 11.31 -10.70 -12.70
CA ALA A 80 12.51 -10.03 -13.22
C ALA A 80 12.45 -8.49 -13.06
N TYR A 81 11.40 -7.86 -13.59
CA TYR A 81 11.23 -6.39 -13.57
C TYR A 81 10.10 -5.90 -12.66
N ASN A 82 9.37 -6.82 -12.02
CA ASN A 82 8.20 -6.49 -11.21
C ASN A 82 8.24 -7.20 -9.87
N SER A 83 7.61 -6.61 -8.86
CA SER A 83 7.26 -7.31 -7.63
C SER A 83 5.83 -6.97 -7.24
N VAL A 84 5.06 -7.97 -6.82
CA VAL A 84 3.65 -7.85 -6.45
C VAL A 84 3.51 -8.13 -4.96
N TYR A 85 2.83 -7.22 -4.27
CA TYR A 85 2.56 -7.31 -2.84
C TYR A 85 1.06 -7.23 -2.59
N SER A 86 0.48 -8.33 -2.10
CA SER A 86 -0.97 -8.44 -1.92
C SER A 86 -1.36 -8.39 -0.45
N TYR A 87 -2.37 -7.57 -0.15
CA TYR A 87 -3.04 -7.47 1.13
C TYR A 87 -4.49 -7.95 0.96
N TYR A 88 -4.96 -8.76 1.90
CA TYR A 88 -6.30 -9.34 1.81
C TYR A 88 -7.27 -8.60 2.71
N PHE A 89 -8.30 -8.02 2.09
CA PHE A 89 -9.44 -7.42 2.76
C PHE A 89 -10.69 -8.26 2.48
N ARG A 90 -11.75 -8.05 3.27
CA ARG A 90 -13.05 -8.70 3.02
C ARG A 90 -13.58 -8.41 1.62
N ASN A 91 -13.26 -7.24 1.07
CA ASN A 91 -13.66 -6.80 -0.26
C ASN A 91 -12.81 -7.44 -1.38
N GLY A 92 -11.66 -8.05 -1.09
CA GLY A 92 -10.80 -8.69 -2.08
C GLY A 92 -9.31 -8.42 -1.85
N TRP A 93 -8.50 -8.78 -2.84
CA TRP A 93 -7.07 -8.52 -2.86
C TRP A 93 -6.80 -7.08 -3.29
N LEU A 94 -6.09 -6.35 -2.44
CA LEU A 94 -5.46 -5.08 -2.78
C LEU A 94 -3.98 -5.35 -3.09
N GLU A 95 -3.57 -5.05 -4.31
CA GLU A 95 -2.24 -5.40 -4.81
C GLU A 95 -1.43 -4.17 -5.15
N PHE A 96 -0.17 -4.17 -4.74
CA PHE A 96 0.82 -3.16 -5.11
C PHE A 96 1.84 -3.78 -6.05
N ILE A 97 1.90 -3.27 -7.28
CA ILE A 97 2.85 -3.73 -8.30
C ILE A 97 3.96 -2.70 -8.40
N LEU A 98 5.16 -3.09 -8.01
CA LEU A 98 6.37 -2.28 -8.15
C LEU A 98 7.04 -2.65 -9.46
N GLN A 99 7.29 -1.65 -10.31
CA GLN A 99 8.02 -1.84 -11.56
C GLN A 99 9.44 -1.27 -11.44
N PHE A 100 10.43 -2.02 -11.88
CA PHE A 100 11.85 -1.70 -11.79
C PHE A 100 12.48 -1.53 -13.18
N ASP A 101 13.51 -0.70 -13.28
CA ASP A 101 14.35 -0.64 -14.48
C ASP A 101 15.39 -1.76 -14.53
N ASN A 102 16.16 -1.81 -15.62
CA ASN A 102 17.25 -2.77 -15.83
C ASN A 102 18.40 -2.67 -14.81
N LYS A 103 18.43 -1.60 -14.00
CA LYS A 103 19.37 -1.45 -12.88
C LYS A 103 18.72 -1.79 -11.54
N SER A 104 17.56 -2.46 -11.56
CA SER A 104 16.78 -2.82 -10.38
C SER A 104 16.40 -1.61 -9.51
N ARG A 105 16.01 -0.50 -10.14
CA ARG A 105 15.56 0.71 -9.44
C ARG A 105 14.08 0.95 -9.69
N LEU A 106 13.35 1.28 -8.62
CA LEU A 106 11.90 1.51 -8.66
C LEU A 106 11.55 2.65 -9.62
N ARG A 107 10.62 2.43 -10.56
CA ARG A 107 10.17 3.44 -11.52
C ARG A 107 8.75 3.89 -11.27
N ARG A 108 7.88 2.91 -11.05
CA ARG A 108 6.43 3.08 -10.94
C ARG A 108 5.89 2.11 -9.90
N ILE A 109 4.74 2.48 -9.36
CA ILE A 109 3.95 1.63 -8.49
C ILE A 109 2.49 1.73 -8.92
N TYR A 110 1.84 0.58 -9.07
CA TYR A 110 0.43 0.50 -9.42
C TYR A 110 -0.35 -0.11 -8.26
N VAL A 111 -1.58 0.36 -8.08
CA VAL A 111 -2.58 -0.25 -7.21
C VAL A 111 -3.59 -0.98 -8.06
N GLN A 112 -3.79 -2.25 -7.78
CA GLN A 112 -4.83 -3.07 -8.38
C GLN A 112 -5.80 -3.57 -7.33
N HIS A 113 -7.07 -3.61 -7.73
CA HIS A 113 -8.17 -4.18 -6.96
C HIS A 113 -9.29 -4.49 -7.96
N LYS A 114 -10.13 -5.49 -7.68
CA LYS A 114 -11.25 -5.87 -8.57
C LYS A 114 -12.25 -4.74 -8.87
N ASP A 115 -12.30 -3.71 -8.02
CA ASP A 115 -13.18 -2.54 -8.17
C ASP A 115 -12.51 -1.39 -8.95
N ILE A 116 -11.25 -1.56 -9.39
CA ILE A 116 -10.55 -0.64 -10.29
C ILE A 116 -10.70 -1.19 -11.71
N TYR A 117 -11.44 -0.47 -12.56
CA TYR A 117 -11.74 -0.88 -13.94
C TYR A 117 -10.60 -0.63 -14.96
N GLN A 118 -9.44 -0.17 -14.50
CA GLN A 118 -8.26 0.02 -15.35
C GLN A 118 -7.44 -1.26 -15.34
N ASP A 119 -7.19 -1.85 -16.51
CA ASP A 119 -6.52 -3.15 -16.65
C ASP A 119 -5.14 -3.19 -15.95
N ASP A 120 -4.39 -2.09 -16.03
CA ASP A 120 -3.07 -1.97 -15.38
C ASP A 120 -3.14 -1.49 -13.92
N GLY A 121 -4.34 -1.16 -13.42
CA GLY A 121 -4.54 -0.49 -12.14
C GLY A 121 -4.25 1.01 -12.19
N VAL A 122 -4.23 1.66 -11.02
CA VAL A 122 -3.96 3.11 -10.88
C VAL A 122 -2.53 3.33 -10.44
N GLU A 123 -1.76 4.13 -11.18
CA GLU A 123 -0.40 4.52 -10.80
C GLU A 123 -0.42 5.44 -9.56
N ILE A 124 0.34 5.07 -8.52
CA ILE A 124 0.65 6.00 -7.42
C ILE A 124 1.88 6.80 -7.80
N ASN A 125 1.71 8.12 -7.79
CA ASN A 125 2.80 9.06 -8.01
C ASN A 125 3.89 8.93 -6.91
N LEU A 126 5.10 8.62 -7.34
CA LEU A 126 6.28 8.60 -6.47
C LEU A 126 6.93 9.97 -6.39
N ASN A 127 7.46 10.29 -5.22
CA ASN A 127 8.39 11.42 -5.09
C ASN A 127 9.69 11.10 -5.84
N THR A 128 10.25 12.08 -6.53
CA THR A 128 11.62 12.01 -7.03
C THR A 128 12.58 12.16 -5.86
N LEU A 129 13.72 11.45 -5.90
CA LEU A 129 14.84 11.82 -5.05
C LEU A 129 15.21 13.26 -5.42
N SER A 130 15.13 14.18 -4.45
CA SER A 130 15.86 15.43 -4.54
C SER A 130 17.33 15.05 -4.71
N ALA A 131 17.93 15.49 -5.82
CA ALA A 131 19.35 15.31 -6.10
C ALA A 131 20.20 15.88 -4.96
#